data_AF-V6IZ47-F1
#
_entry.id   AF-V6IZ47-F1
#
_cell.length_a   1.000
_cell.length_b   1.000
_cell.length_c   1.000
_cell.angle_alpha   90.00
_cell.angle_beta   90.00
_cell.angle_gamma   90.00
#
_symmetry.space_group_name_H-M   'P 1'
#
loop_
_entity.id
_entity.type
_entity.pdbx_description
1 polymer ?
#
loop_
_entity_poly.entity_id
_entity_poly.type
_entity_poly.pdbx_seq_one_letter_code
_entity_poly.pdbx_strand_id
1 'polypeptide(L)'
;MFFYITAVVFGIALLCLLIGYIQLLRYNFESSLLHLILNKRNIKLLSKNEVSPENFNKITLLVMTEVAVVGMLFALFLFPEIVGLNDDRHLLVFAIAAVRYCFDYLITKILKKDAAIKA
;
A
#
# COMPACT_ATOMS: atom_id res chain seq x y z
N MET A 1 17.16 16.02 17.44
CA MET A 1 17.04 14.60 17.84
C MET A 1 15.73 13.99 17.37
N PHE A 2 14.57 14.57 17.69
CA PHE A 2 13.24 14.06 17.28
C PHE A 2 13.11 13.87 15.76
N PHE A 3 13.47 14.87 14.95
CA PHE A 3 13.44 14.79 13.48
C PHE A 3 14.18 13.57 12.91
N TYR A 4 15.40 13.30 13.38
CA TYR A 4 16.20 12.17 12.92
C TYR A 4 15.57 10.83 13.27
N ILE A 5 14.99 10.71 14.47
CA ILE A 5 14.26 9.50 14.87
C ILE A 5 13.06 9.29 13.95
N THR A 6 12.28 10.33 13.69
CA THR A 6 11.12 10.25 12.79
C THR A 6 11.53 9.87 11.35
N ALA A 7 12.59 10.49 10.82
CA ALA A 7 13.11 10.18 9.49
C ALA A 7 13.59 8.72 9.36
N VAL A 8 14.28 8.20 10.38
CA VAL A 8 14.72 6.79 10.41
C VAL A 8 13.51 5.85 10.43
N VAL A 9 12.51 6.12 11.26
CA VAL A 9 11.28 5.29 11.34
C VAL A 9 10.54 5.27 10.00
N PHE A 10 10.44 6.43 9.31
CA PHE A 10 9.82 6.47 7.98
C PHE A 10 10.64 5.75 6.91
N GLY A 11 11.97 5.85 6.96
CA GLY A 11 12.85 5.10 6.05
C GLY A 11 12.63 3.59 6.19
N ILE A 12 12.52 3.09 7.42
CA ILE A 12 12.20 1.67 7.70
C ILE A 12 10.82 1.32 7.15
N ALA A 13 9.80 2.16 7.37
CA ALA A 13 8.44 1.91 6.87
C ALA A 13 8.39 1.81 5.33
N LEU A 14 9.07 2.72 4.63
CA LEU A 14 9.17 2.70 3.16
C LEU A 14 9.89 1.45 2.66
N LEU A 15 10.98 1.04 3.30
CA LEU A 15 11.68 -0.20 2.98
C LEU A 15 10.77 -1.42 3.15
N CYS A 16 10.02 -1.49 4.25
CA CYS A 16 9.09 -2.59 4.48
C CYS A 16 7.97 -2.65 3.42
N LEU A 17 7.43 -1.50 2.98
CA LEU A 17 6.45 -1.42 1.89
C LEU A 17 7.03 -1.91 0.55
N LEU A 18 8.26 -1.51 0.23
CA LEU A 18 8.97 -1.95 -0.98
C LEU A 18 9.25 -3.45 -0.97
N ILE A 19 9.67 -4.02 0.17
CA ILE A 19 9.89 -5.46 0.29
C ILE A 19 8.57 -6.22 0.13
N GLY A 20 7.49 -5.73 0.73
CA GLY A 20 6.15 -6.29 0.52
C GLY A 20 5.75 -6.30 -0.95
N TYR A 21 5.98 -5.20 -1.67
CA TYR A 21 5.75 -5.11 -3.12
C TYR A 21 6.58 -6.11 -3.92
N ILE A 22 7.88 -6.26 -3.61
CA ILE A 22 8.74 -7.26 -4.27
C ILE A 22 8.22 -8.67 -4.03
N GLN A 23 7.71 -8.96 -2.84
CA GLN A 23 7.15 -10.29 -2.52
C GLN A 23 5.85 -10.55 -3.28
N LEU A 24 5.02 -9.53 -3.51
CA LEU A 24 3.86 -9.62 -4.39
C LEU A 24 4.28 -10.05 -5.81
N LEU A 25 5.29 -9.38 -6.39
CA LEU A 25 5.82 -9.70 -7.72
C LEU A 25 6.39 -11.11 -7.83
N ARG A 26 6.93 -11.63 -6.72
CA ARG A 26 7.47 -12.99 -6.63
C ARG A 26 6.40 -14.04 -6.33
N TYR A 27 5.12 -13.67 -6.28
CA TYR A 27 4.01 -14.55 -5.88
C TYR A 27 4.22 -15.19 -4.49
N ASN A 28 5.01 -14.56 -3.62
CA ASN A 28 5.27 -15.07 -2.28
C ASN A 28 4.23 -14.53 -1.28
N PHE A 29 3.05 -15.17 -1.28
CA PHE A 29 1.90 -14.74 -0.49
C PHE A 29 1.96 -15.12 1.00
N GLU A 30 2.94 -15.91 1.42
CA GLU A 30 3.13 -16.31 2.83
C GLU A 30 3.87 -15.26 3.65
N SER A 31 4.46 -14.26 3.00
CA SER A 31 5.23 -13.26 3.72
C SER A 31 4.37 -12.31 4.56
N SER A 32 4.82 -12.08 5.80
CA SER A 32 4.22 -11.13 6.73
C SER A 32 4.25 -9.69 6.23
N LEU A 33 5.24 -9.31 5.41
CA LEU A 33 5.37 -7.94 4.88
C LEU A 33 4.32 -7.63 3.80
N LEU A 34 3.73 -8.65 3.19
CA LEU A 34 2.63 -8.46 2.24
C LEU A 34 1.40 -7.84 2.93
N HIS A 35 1.22 -8.10 4.23
CA HIS A 35 0.15 -7.48 5.02
C HIS A 35 0.31 -5.96 5.19
N LEU A 36 1.49 -5.42 4.88
CA LEU A 36 1.74 -3.98 4.91
C LEU A 36 1.22 -3.26 3.68
N ILE A 37 0.92 -3.96 2.59
CA ILE A 37 0.41 -3.38 1.33
C ILE A 37 -0.96 -3.93 0.94
N LEU A 38 -1.34 -5.10 1.44
CA LEU A 38 -2.61 -5.74 1.11
C LEU A 38 -3.28 -6.25 2.39
N ASN A 39 -4.59 -6.08 2.49
CA ASN A 39 -5.32 -6.71 3.58
C ASN A 39 -5.33 -8.25 3.46
N LYS A 40 -5.57 -8.92 4.60
CA LYS A 40 -5.61 -10.39 4.70
C LYS A 40 -6.60 -11.04 3.72
N ARG A 41 -7.72 -10.36 3.41
CA ARG A 41 -8.74 -10.88 2.50
C ARG A 41 -8.24 -10.91 1.06
N ASN A 42 -7.60 -9.83 0.61
CA ASN A 42 -7.04 -9.70 -0.73
C ASN A 42 -5.91 -10.71 -0.94
N ILE A 43 -5.04 -10.91 0.05
CA ILE A 43 -3.97 -11.92 0.02
C ILE A 43 -4.56 -13.33 -0.13
N LYS A 44 -5.59 -13.66 0.67
CA LYS A 44 -6.26 -14.96 0.59
C LYS A 44 -6.96 -15.19 -0.75
N LEU A 45 -7.46 -14.14 -1.39
CA LEU A 45 -8.07 -14.23 -2.72
C LEU A 45 -7.00 -14.40 -3.81
N LEU A 46 -5.89 -13.67 -3.73
CA LEU A 46 -4.74 -13.81 -4.63
C LEU A 46 -4.07 -15.19 -4.53
N SER A 47 -4.00 -15.78 -3.33
CA SER A 47 -3.37 -17.09 -3.15
C SER A 47 -4.24 -18.27 -3.59
N LYS A 48 -5.56 -18.08 -3.63
CA LYS A 48 -6.53 -19.14 -3.98
C LYS A 48 -6.98 -19.09 -5.44
N ASN A 49 -6.93 -17.92 -6.05
CA ASN A 49 -7.38 -17.72 -7.43
C ASN A 49 -6.15 -17.58 -8.32
N GLU A 50 -6.11 -18.32 -9.43
CA GLU A 50 -5.23 -17.99 -10.55
C GLU A 50 -5.72 -16.69 -11.18
N VAL A 51 -5.42 -15.54 -10.58
CA VAL A 51 -5.85 -14.25 -11.11
C VAL A 51 -5.32 -14.11 -12.54
N SER A 52 -6.19 -13.70 -13.46
CA SER A 52 -5.76 -13.51 -14.85
C SER A 52 -4.54 -12.56 -14.91
N PRO A 53 -3.55 -12.81 -15.79
CA PRO A 53 -2.33 -12.00 -15.86
C PRO A 53 -2.62 -10.50 -16.02
N GLU A 54 -3.68 -10.15 -16.76
CA GLU A 54 -4.13 -8.78 -16.93
C GLU A 54 -4.60 -8.15 -15.62
N ASN A 55 -5.41 -8.86 -14.83
CA ASN A 55 -5.89 -8.36 -13.53
C ASN A 55 -4.77 -8.36 -12.49
N PHE A 56 -3.84 -9.31 -12.54
CA PHE A 56 -2.65 -9.30 -11.69
C PHE A 56 -1.77 -8.08 -11.98
N ASN A 57 -1.57 -7.72 -13.25
CA ASN A 57 -0.87 -6.49 -13.64
C ASN A 57 -1.59 -5.23 -13.14
N LYS A 58 -2.93 -5.17 -13.23
CA LYS A 58 -3.72 -4.04 -12.70
C LYS A 58 -3.56 -3.92 -11.18
N ILE A 59 -3.62 -5.03 -10.45
CA ILE A 59 -3.42 -5.03 -8.99
C ILE A 59 -2.01 -4.58 -8.65
N THR A 60 -1.00 -5.10 -9.36
CA THR A 60 0.41 -4.71 -9.16
C THR A 60 0.61 -3.21 -9.37
N LEU A 61 0.01 -2.64 -10.42
CA LEU A 61 0.05 -1.20 -10.70
C LEU A 61 -0.64 -0.38 -9.59
N LEU A 62 -1.79 -0.85 -9.10
CA LEU A 62 -2.50 -0.22 -7.98
C LEU A 62 -1.65 -0.22 -6.71
N VAL A 63 -1.03 -1.35 -6.36
CA VAL A 63 -0.14 -1.42 -5.18
C VAL A 63 1.07 -0.50 -5.35
N MET A 64 1.70 -0.48 -6.54
CA MET A 64 2.81 0.43 -6.82
C MET A 64 2.41 1.89 -6.63
N THR A 65 1.22 2.26 -7.13
CA THR A 65 0.67 3.60 -6.99
C THR A 65 0.36 3.93 -5.53
N GLU A 66 -0.21 3.00 -4.76
CA GLU A 66 -0.46 3.16 -3.32
C GLU A 66 0.84 3.46 -2.57
N VAL A 67 1.89 2.65 -2.80
CA VAL A 67 3.20 2.84 -2.16
C VAL A 67 3.79 4.21 -2.50
N ALA A 68 3.68 4.65 -3.76
CA ALA A 68 4.15 5.97 -4.17
C ALA A 68 3.39 7.11 -3.49
N VAL A 69 2.05 7.04 -3.45
CA VAL A 69 1.21 8.07 -2.80
C VAL A 69 1.43 8.11 -1.30
N VAL A 70 1.47 6.96 -0.63
CA VAL A 70 1.77 6.87 0.80
C VAL A 70 3.18 7.41 1.09
N GLY A 71 4.16 7.10 0.24
CA GLY A 71 5.51 7.65 0.36
C GLY A 71 5.55 9.17 0.23
N MET A 72 4.80 9.74 -0.72
CA MET A 72 4.65 11.20 -0.84
C MET A 72 4.01 11.81 0.41
N LEU A 73 2.96 11.20 0.96
CA LEU A 73 2.32 11.67 2.19
C LEU A 73 3.26 11.63 3.40
N PHE A 74 4.10 10.59 3.50
CA PHE A 74 5.14 10.53 4.53
C PHE A 74 6.22 11.61 4.36
N ALA A 75 6.61 11.92 3.13
CA ALA A 75 7.55 13.01 2.86
C ALA A 75 6.96 14.37 3.29
N LEU A 76 5.67 14.63 3.00
CA LEU A 76 4.99 15.84 3.46
C LEU A 76 4.90 15.94 4.99
N PHE A 77 4.78 14.80 5.68
CA PHE A 77 4.80 14.75 7.14
C PHE A 77 6.18 15.12 7.73
N LEU A 78 7.26 14.74 7.04
CA LEU A 78 8.64 15.09 7.44
C LEU A 78 8.99 16.55 7.16
N PHE A 79 8.41 17.14 6.12
CA PHE A 79 8.68 18.52 5.71
C PHE A 79 7.42 19.41 5.70
N PRO A 80 6.72 19.55 6.84
CA PRO A 80 5.45 20.26 6.93
C PRO A 80 5.56 21.77 6.68
N GLU A 81 6.75 22.35 6.90
CA GLU A 81 7.06 23.74 6.62
C GLU A 81 6.99 24.08 5.12
N ILE A 82 7.25 23.11 4.24
CA ILE A 82 7.17 23.29 2.78
C ILE A 82 5.71 23.46 2.33
N VAL A 83 4.76 22.94 3.10
CA VAL A 83 3.35 22.79 2.71
C VAL A 83 2.41 23.64 3.57
N GLY A 84 2.94 24.34 4.58
CA GLY A 84 2.13 25.13 5.52
C GLY A 84 1.23 24.29 6.44
N LEU A 85 1.52 23.00 6.64
CA LEU A 85 0.67 22.04 7.38
C LEU A 85 1.10 21.84 8.85
N ASN A 86 1.70 22.86 9.48
CA ASN A 86 2.33 22.67 10.78
C ASN A 86 1.35 22.28 11.90
N ASP A 87 0.14 22.83 11.90
CA ASP A 87 -0.89 22.54 12.91
C ASP A 87 -1.79 21.34 12.51
N ASP A 88 -1.79 20.99 11.23
CA ASP A 88 -2.71 20.02 10.63
C ASP A 88 -2.08 18.67 10.27
N ARG A 89 -0.93 18.33 10.86
CA ARG A 89 -0.22 17.06 10.57
C ARG A 89 -1.07 15.82 10.84
N HIS A 90 -2.07 15.92 11.72
CA HIS A 90 -3.03 14.86 11.98
C HIS A 90 -3.92 14.56 10.76
N LEU A 91 -4.21 15.55 9.91
CA LEU A 91 -4.93 15.37 8.66
C LEU A 91 -4.16 14.49 7.66
N LEU A 92 -2.82 14.51 7.68
CA LEU A 92 -2.00 13.62 6.86
C LEU A 92 -2.17 12.16 7.27
N VAL A 93 -2.36 11.87 8.57
CA VAL A 93 -2.64 10.52 9.04
C VAL A 93 -4.00 10.03 8.51
N PHE A 94 -5.01 10.89 8.53
CA PHE A 94 -6.32 10.59 7.93
C PHE A 94 -6.21 10.41 6.40
N ALA A 95 -5.42 11.22 5.72
CA ALA A 95 -5.18 11.09 4.29
C ALA A 95 -4.52 9.74 3.95
N ILE A 96 -3.52 9.31 4.72
CA ILE A 96 -2.90 8.00 4.55
C ILE A 96 -3.95 6.89 4.74
N ALA A 97 -4.76 6.94 5.80
CA ALA A 97 -5.80 5.95 6.03
C ALA A 97 -6.83 5.89 4.89
N ALA A 98 -7.27 7.04 4.39
CA ALA A 98 -8.22 7.15 3.29
C ALA A 98 -7.65 6.61 1.97
N VAL A 99 -6.40 6.96 1.63
CA VAL A 99 -5.71 6.43 0.45
C VAL A 99 -5.67 4.91 0.52
N ARG A 100 -5.20 4.35 1.63
CA ARG A 100 -5.11 2.89 1.81
C ARG A 100 -6.46 2.21 1.66
N TYR A 101 -7.52 2.76 2.26
CA TYR A 101 -8.87 2.24 2.13
C TYR A 101 -9.35 2.22 0.66
N CYS A 102 -9.13 3.31 -0.08
CA CYS A 102 -9.52 3.42 -1.48
C CYS A 102 -8.80 2.39 -2.37
N PHE A 103 -7.49 2.24 -2.22
CA PHE A 103 -6.71 1.26 -2.99
C PHE A 103 -7.13 -0.18 -2.66
N ASP A 104 -7.30 -0.50 -1.38
CA ASP A 104 -7.77 -1.82 -0.95
C ASP A 104 -9.15 -2.15 -1.54
N TYR A 105 -10.07 -1.17 -1.56
CA TYR A 105 -11.40 -1.34 -2.15
C TYR A 105 -11.32 -1.63 -3.65
N LEU A 106 -10.49 -0.90 -4.40
CA LEU A 106 -10.29 -1.12 -5.84
C LEU A 106 -9.73 -2.51 -6.11
N ILE A 107 -8.71 -2.93 -5.35
CA ILE A 107 -8.10 -4.26 -5.48
C ILE A 107 -9.13 -5.36 -5.17
N THR A 108 -9.89 -5.22 -4.08
CA THR A 108 -10.97 -6.17 -3.75
C THR A 108 -12.01 -6.24 -4.87
N LYS A 109 -12.37 -5.12 -5.49
CA LYS A 109 -13.35 -5.08 -6.58
C LYS A 109 -12.84 -5.82 -7.82
N ILE A 110 -11.57 -5.66 -8.19
CA ILE A 110 -10.93 -6.41 -9.29
C ILE A 110 -10.94 -7.91 -8.99
N LEU A 111 -10.48 -8.31 -7.79
CA LEU A 111 -10.40 -9.71 -7.38
C LEU A 111 -11.77 -10.40 -7.36
N LYS A 112 -12.82 -9.71 -6.90
CA LYS A 112 -14.19 -10.24 -6.91
C LYS A 112 -14.74 -10.40 -8.33
N LYS A 113 -14.46 -9.44 -9.21
CA LYS A 113 -14.90 -9.51 -10.62
C LYS A 113 -14.24 -10.68 -11.34
N ASP A 114 -12.95 -10.91 -11.11
CA ASP A 114 -12.20 -12.04 -11.69
C ASP A 114 -12.73 -13.39 -11.16
N ALA A 115 -13.02 -13.49 -9.86
CA ALA A 115 -13.62 -14.68 -9.27
C ALA A 115 -15.02 -15.00 -9.82
N ALA A 116 -15.84 -13.98 -10.09
CA ALA A 116 -17.19 -14.15 -10.65
C ALA A 116 -17.19 -14.57 -12.13
N ILE A 117 -16.12 -14.30 -12.88
CA ILE A 117 -15.98 -14.73 -14.29
C ILE A 117 -15.58 -16.21 -14.37
N LYS A 118 -14.97 -16.75 -13.32
CA LYS A 118 -14.47 -18.13 -13.27
C LYS A 118 -15.42 -19.13 -12.57
N ALA A 119 -16.51 -18.65 -11.98
CA ALA A 119 -17.54 -19.46 -11.32
C ALA A 119 -18.67 -19.79 -12.30
#